data_AF-A0A0G0FS36-F1
#
_entry.id   AF-A0A0G0FS36-F1
#
_cell.length_a   1.000
_cell.length_b   1.000
_cell.length_c   1.000
_cell.angle_alpha   90.00
_cell.angle_beta   90.00
_cell.angle_gamma   90.00
#
_symmetry.space_group_name_H-M   'P 1'
#
loop_
_entity.id
_entity.type
_entity.pdbx_description
1 polymer ?
#
loop_
_entity_poly.entity_id
_entity_poly.type
_entity_poly.pdbx_seq_one_letter_code
_entity_poly.pdbx_strand_id
1 'polypeptide(L)'
;MQNWPKYKALPKNEKDILEKMKIVRDVVEKALALRQKAGIKVRQPLASIKIKNQSASWRTKIKNNEDLLNLIKEEVNVKEIIFDENVKNEMELDMVITPELKVEGHLRELIRIIQDLRKEAGYTPKDRAILHIEADDYFKRLISNNMENLKKDIGVKTIELAKTEKFEAEIETKIDDSKIWLGIKKI
;
A
#
# COMPACT_ATOMS: atom_id res chain seq x y z
N MET A 1 16.77 6.34 -40.29
CA MET A 1 17.28 6.87 -39.01
C MET A 1 16.14 7.61 -38.33
N GLN A 2 15.59 7.09 -37.23
CA GLN A 2 14.58 7.83 -36.46
C GLN A 2 15.27 8.99 -35.74
N ASN A 3 14.80 10.21 -35.96
CA ASN A 3 15.26 11.38 -35.22
C ASN A 3 14.77 11.26 -33.77
N TRP A 4 15.71 11.11 -32.84
CA TRP A 4 15.47 11.32 -31.42
C TRP A 4 14.90 12.74 -31.19
N PRO A 5 13.88 12.92 -30.33
CA PRO A 5 13.30 14.24 -30.13
C PRO A 5 14.37 15.21 -29.62
N LYS A 6 14.55 16.33 -30.33
CA LYS A 6 15.45 17.40 -29.90
C LYS A 6 14.97 17.94 -28.55
N TYR A 7 15.89 18.01 -27.59
CA TYR A 7 15.66 18.55 -26.25
C TYR A 7 15.00 19.93 -26.34
N LYS A 8 13.71 20.00 -25.97
CA LYS A 8 13.04 21.29 -25.75
C LYS A 8 13.54 21.84 -24.42
N ALA A 9 13.88 23.12 -24.38
CA ALA A 9 14.22 23.80 -23.14
C ALA A 9 13.11 23.55 -22.10
N LEU A 10 13.54 23.16 -20.90
CA LEU A 10 12.68 22.86 -19.75
C LEU A 10 11.69 24.01 -19.51
N PRO A 11 10.37 23.76 -19.38
CA PRO A 11 9.41 24.80 -19.03
C PRO A 11 9.84 25.55 -17.76
N LYS A 12 9.60 26.86 -17.69
CA LYS A 12 10.03 27.75 -16.57
C LYS A 12 9.63 27.23 -15.18
N ASN A 13 8.59 26.40 -15.11
CA ASN A 13 7.97 25.90 -13.88
C ASN A 13 8.62 24.57 -13.43
N GLU A 14 9.52 23.99 -14.22
CA GLU A 14 10.12 22.68 -13.96
C GLU A 14 11.04 22.69 -12.75
N LYS A 15 11.80 23.78 -12.54
CA LYS A 15 12.66 23.91 -11.35
C LYS A 15 11.85 23.86 -10.05
N ASP A 16 10.68 24.49 -10.02
CA ASP A 16 9.78 24.48 -8.86
C ASP A 16 9.16 23.09 -8.64
N ILE A 17 8.74 22.42 -9.72
CA ILE A 17 8.22 21.03 -9.65
C ILE A 17 9.30 20.08 -9.15
N LEU A 18 10.53 20.17 -9.68
CA LEU A 18 11.66 19.34 -9.26
C LEU A 18 12.01 19.58 -7.79
N GLU A 19 11.97 20.83 -7.33
CA GLU A 19 12.20 21.16 -5.91
C GLU A 19 11.11 20.55 -5.02
N LYS A 20 9.83 20.69 -5.41
CA LYS A 20 8.68 20.09 -4.71
C LYS A 20 8.75 18.55 -4.66
N MET A 21 9.11 17.91 -5.77
CA MET A 21 9.28 16.46 -5.82
C MET A 21 10.46 15.97 -4.98
N LYS A 22 11.56 16.73 -4.94
CA LYS A 22 12.69 16.45 -4.05
C LYS A 22 12.26 16.46 -2.58
N ILE A 23 11.43 17.43 -2.20
CA ILE A 23 10.86 17.54 -0.86
C ILE A 23 9.97 16.32 -0.54
N VAL A 24 9.06 15.94 -1.43
CA VAL A 24 8.20 14.76 -1.22
C VAL A 24 9.03 13.51 -0.98
N ARG A 25 10.05 13.28 -1.81
CA ARG A 25 10.94 12.12 -1.66
C ARG A 25 11.66 12.11 -0.31
N ASP A 26 12.20 13.25 0.13
CA ASP A 26 12.86 13.35 1.45
C ASP A 26 11.90 13.01 2.60
N VAL A 27 10.64 13.49 2.54
CA VAL A 27 9.62 13.15 3.54
C VAL A 27 9.33 11.66 3.53
N VAL A 28 9.09 11.08 2.35
CA VAL A 28 8.77 9.66 2.18
C VAL A 28 9.92 8.79 2.68
N GLU A 29 11.16 9.06 2.28
CA GLU A 29 12.34 8.29 2.69
C GLU A 29 12.50 8.28 4.22
N LYS A 30 12.37 9.43 4.87
CA LYS A 30 12.45 9.55 6.33
C LYS A 30 11.29 8.82 7.02
N ALA A 31 10.08 8.95 6.52
CA ALA A 31 8.91 8.27 7.08
C ALA A 31 9.04 6.74 6.94
N LEU A 32 9.45 6.24 5.77
CA LEU A 32 9.70 4.82 5.53
C LEU A 32 10.83 4.29 6.43
N ALA A 33 11.87 5.08 6.67
CA ALA A 33 12.93 4.72 7.63
C ALA A 33 12.40 4.61 9.07
N LEU A 34 11.50 5.51 9.49
CA LEU A 34 10.84 5.39 10.80
C LEU A 34 9.98 4.12 10.90
N ARG A 35 9.23 3.80 9.84
CA ARG A 35 8.46 2.54 9.76
C ARG A 35 9.36 1.31 9.88
N GLN A 36 10.46 1.30 9.14
CA GLN A 36 11.43 0.21 9.17
C GLN A 36 12.02 0.03 10.58
N LYS A 37 12.41 1.13 11.24
CA LYS A 37 12.91 1.10 12.62
C LYS A 37 11.88 0.55 13.61
N ALA A 38 10.60 0.83 13.38
CA ALA A 38 9.50 0.32 14.18
C ALA A 38 9.04 -1.10 13.79
N GLY A 39 9.62 -1.71 12.75
CA GLY A 39 9.22 -3.02 12.23
C GLY A 39 7.84 -3.05 11.55
N ILE A 40 7.29 -1.89 11.19
CA ILE A 40 5.93 -1.79 10.63
C ILE A 40 6.00 -1.81 9.10
N LYS A 41 5.49 -2.88 8.47
CA LYS A 41 5.40 -3.02 7.01
C LYS A 41 4.61 -1.86 6.39
N VAL A 42 5.03 -1.33 5.24
CA VAL A 42 4.34 -0.20 4.55
C VAL A 42 2.87 -0.51 4.24
N ARG A 43 2.53 -1.77 3.99
CA ARG A 43 1.14 -2.20 3.72
C ARG A 43 0.19 -2.07 4.90
N GLN A 44 0.72 -2.01 6.14
CA GLN A 44 -0.09 -1.71 7.33
C GLN A 44 -0.39 -0.20 7.33
N PRO A 45 -1.63 0.25 7.10
CA PRO A 45 -1.94 1.67 7.20
C PRO A 45 -1.72 2.17 8.63
N LEU A 46 -1.27 3.42 8.74
CA LEU A 46 -1.14 4.13 10.02
C LEU A 46 -2.11 5.32 10.04
N ALA A 47 -2.52 5.72 11.24
CA ALA A 47 -3.49 6.81 11.41
C ALA A 47 -2.93 8.13 10.87
N SER A 48 -1.73 8.51 11.31
CA SER A 48 -1.17 9.80 10.90
C SER A 48 0.35 9.81 10.90
N ILE A 49 0.88 10.80 10.18
CA ILE A 49 2.24 11.30 10.36
C ILE A 49 2.16 12.75 10.85
N LYS A 50 2.90 13.06 11.91
CA LYS A 50 3.13 14.44 12.35
C LYS A 50 4.42 14.96 11.75
N ILE A 51 4.37 16.12 11.10
CA ILE A 51 5.53 16.79 10.50
C ILE A 51 5.76 18.10 11.26
N LYS A 52 7.00 18.33 11.70
CA LYS A 52 7.34 19.51 12.49
C LYS A 52 7.12 20.79 11.70
N ASN A 53 6.13 21.58 12.09
CA ASN A 53 5.82 22.86 11.44
C ASN A 53 6.85 23.92 11.87
N GLN A 54 7.90 24.14 11.09
CA GLN A 54 8.84 25.23 11.33
C GLN A 54 8.54 26.37 10.36
N SER A 55 8.19 27.54 10.90
CA SER A 55 7.64 28.70 10.19
C SER A 55 8.57 29.37 9.16
N ALA A 56 9.70 28.75 8.80
CA ALA A 56 10.65 29.21 7.78
C ALA A 56 11.26 28.06 6.93
N SER A 57 10.71 26.84 7.01
CA SER A 57 11.24 25.66 6.32
C SER A 57 10.50 25.36 5.01
N TRP A 58 11.12 24.56 4.14
CA TRP A 58 10.49 24.02 2.91
C TRP A 58 9.12 23.37 3.16
N ARG A 59 8.86 22.97 4.42
CA ARG A 59 7.58 22.43 4.92
C ARG A 59 6.40 23.37 4.66
N THR A 60 6.61 24.69 4.59
CA THR A 60 5.58 25.67 4.21
C THR A 60 5.17 25.54 2.73
N LYS A 61 6.07 25.08 1.85
CA LYS A 61 5.80 24.91 0.41
C LYS A 61 4.87 23.73 0.10
N ILE A 62 4.81 22.73 0.97
CA ILE A 62 3.96 21.54 0.80
C ILE A 62 2.67 21.58 1.62
N LYS A 63 2.64 22.35 2.72
CA LYS A 63 1.51 22.39 3.66
C LYS A 63 0.17 22.74 3.01
N ASN A 64 0.18 23.57 1.97
CA ASN A 64 -1.02 24.03 1.27
C ASN A 64 -1.18 23.37 -0.12
N ASN A 65 -0.46 22.29 -0.40
CA ASN A 65 -0.54 21.60 -1.69
C ASN A 65 -1.12 20.18 -1.49
N GLU A 66 -2.42 20.04 -1.72
CA GLU A 66 -3.15 18.79 -1.48
C GLU A 66 -2.61 17.63 -2.34
N ASP A 67 -2.21 17.87 -3.59
CA ASP A 67 -1.68 16.82 -4.46
C ASP A 67 -0.38 16.22 -3.89
N LEU A 68 0.53 17.06 -3.41
CA LEU A 68 1.78 16.60 -2.80
C LEU A 68 1.51 15.89 -1.46
N LEU A 69 0.56 16.38 -0.66
CA LEU A 69 0.17 15.72 0.58
C LEU A 69 -0.48 14.36 0.32
N ASN A 70 -1.32 14.25 -0.71
CA ASN A 70 -1.93 12.98 -1.12
C ASN A 70 -0.87 11.99 -1.58
N LEU A 71 0.10 12.43 -2.40
CA LEU A 71 1.22 11.60 -2.81
C LEU A 71 2.02 11.08 -1.61
N ILE A 72 2.33 11.94 -0.63
CA ILE A 72 3.02 11.50 0.61
C ILE A 72 2.17 10.48 1.37
N LYS A 73 0.86 10.72 1.53
CA LYS A 73 -0.05 9.80 2.22
C LYS A 73 -0.08 8.43 1.57
N GLU A 74 -0.10 8.38 0.24
CA GLU A 74 -0.12 7.13 -0.54
C GLU A 74 1.20 6.36 -0.40
N GLU A 75 2.34 7.02 -0.59
CA GLU A 75 3.68 6.40 -0.52
C GLU A 75 4.03 5.91 0.90
N VAL A 76 3.67 6.69 1.93
CA VAL A 76 3.92 6.33 3.34
C VAL A 76 2.84 5.41 3.91
N ASN A 77 1.68 5.37 3.26
CA ASN A 77 0.46 4.70 3.70
C ASN A 77 -0.04 5.16 5.08
N VAL A 78 -0.39 6.45 5.16
CA VAL A 78 -0.99 7.11 6.33
C VAL A 78 -2.32 7.74 5.97
N LYS A 79 -3.27 7.80 6.90
CA LYS A 79 -4.58 8.43 6.64
C LYS A 79 -4.51 9.96 6.64
N GLU A 80 -3.66 10.52 7.50
CA GLU A 80 -3.57 11.96 7.71
C GLU A 80 -2.12 12.46 7.83
N ILE A 81 -1.90 13.71 7.42
CA ILE A 81 -0.66 14.45 7.67
C ILE A 81 -1.01 15.64 8.56
N ILE A 82 -0.38 15.71 9.73
CA ILE A 82 -0.63 16.73 10.74
C ILE A 82 0.63 17.60 10.86
N PHE A 83 0.48 18.91 10.73
CA PHE A 83 1.58 19.85 10.94
C PHE A 83 1.55 20.37 12.38
N ASP A 84 2.53 19.99 13.20
CA ASP A 84 2.56 20.27 14.65
C ASP A 84 3.92 20.86 15.04
N GLU A 85 3.92 21.97 15.78
CA GLU A 85 5.14 22.67 16.22
C GLU A 85 5.82 21.96 17.39
N ASN A 86 5.06 21.15 18.14
CA ASN A 86 5.50 20.50 19.37
C ASN A 86 6.21 19.16 19.14
N VAL A 87 6.29 18.70 17.89
CA VAL A 87 7.02 17.48 17.52
C VAL A 87 8.49 17.66 17.89
N LYS A 88 9.04 16.70 18.65
CA LYS A 88 10.43 16.77 19.11
C LYS A 88 11.37 16.62 17.93
N ASN A 89 11.13 15.60 17.12
CA ASN A 89 11.88 15.28 15.91
C ASN A 89 11.34 16.03 14.68
N GLU A 90 11.96 15.84 13.52
CA GLU A 90 11.46 16.41 12.26
C GLU A 90 10.07 15.88 11.88
N MET A 91 9.80 14.62 12.22
CA MET A 91 8.52 13.95 12.01
C MET A 91 8.35 12.78 12.98
N GLU A 92 7.11 12.40 13.27
CA GLU A 92 6.73 11.29 14.13
C GLU A 92 5.54 10.54 13.50
N LEU A 93 5.58 9.22 13.49
CA LEU A 93 4.46 8.39 13.03
C LEU A 93 3.58 8.00 14.21
N ASP A 94 2.26 8.00 14.00
CA ASP A 94 1.37 7.32 14.91
C ASP A 94 1.52 5.79 14.73
N MET A 95 2.16 5.15 15.71
CA MET A 95 2.46 3.72 15.69
C MET A 95 1.34 2.87 16.29
N VAL A 96 0.24 3.48 16.76
CA VAL A 96 -0.90 2.74 17.29
C VAL A 96 -1.68 2.11 16.15
N ILE A 97 -1.74 0.78 16.14
CA ILE A 97 -2.52 0.03 15.15
C ILE A 97 -3.89 -0.28 15.76
N THR A 98 -4.91 0.49 15.36
CA THR A 98 -6.30 0.21 15.75
C THR A 98 -6.81 -1.08 15.09
N PRO A 99 -7.88 -1.70 15.62
CA PRO A 99 -8.47 -2.90 15.00
C PRO A 99 -8.85 -2.69 13.52
N GLU A 100 -9.36 -1.52 13.16
CA GLU A 100 -9.77 -1.17 11.79
C GLU A 100 -8.55 -1.08 10.87
N LEU A 101 -7.48 -0.40 11.32
CA LEU A 101 -6.22 -0.33 10.58
C LEU A 101 -5.59 -1.71 10.42
N LYS A 102 -5.67 -2.57 11.45
CA LYS A 102 -5.16 -3.95 11.38
C LYS A 102 -5.89 -4.77 10.32
N VAL A 103 -7.22 -4.70 10.32
CA VAL A 103 -8.06 -5.38 9.31
C VAL A 103 -7.72 -4.90 7.90
N GLU A 104 -7.56 -3.60 7.69
CA GLU A 104 -7.17 -3.05 6.39
C GLU A 104 -5.77 -3.53 5.97
N GLY A 105 -4.81 -3.55 6.89
CA GLY A 105 -3.45 -4.07 6.64
C GLY A 105 -3.46 -5.54 6.24
N HIS A 106 -4.24 -6.37 6.93
CA HIS A 106 -4.42 -7.78 6.60
C HIS A 106 -5.06 -8.00 5.23
N LEU A 107 -6.09 -7.22 4.89
CA LEU A 107 -6.71 -7.28 3.56
C LEU A 107 -5.71 -6.93 2.46
N ARG A 108 -4.91 -5.86 2.64
CA ARG A 108 -3.88 -5.47 1.67
C ARG A 108 -2.78 -6.52 1.50
N GLU A 109 -2.34 -7.14 2.59
CA GLU A 109 -1.37 -8.24 2.52
C GLU A 109 -1.95 -9.45 1.80
N LEU A 110 -3.19 -9.83 2.11
CA LEU A 110 -3.89 -10.93 1.44
C LEU A 110 -4.02 -10.68 -0.07
N ILE A 111 -4.50 -9.49 -0.46
CA ILE A 111 -4.61 -9.08 -1.87
C ILE A 111 -3.25 -9.18 -2.57
N ARG A 112 -2.17 -8.68 -1.96
CA ARG A 112 -0.82 -8.77 -2.54
C ARG A 112 -0.43 -10.21 -2.81
N ILE A 113 -0.60 -11.10 -1.83
CA ILE A 113 -0.22 -12.51 -1.96
C ILE A 113 -1.01 -13.16 -3.09
N ILE A 114 -2.32 -12.89 -3.19
CA ILE A 114 -3.16 -13.40 -4.27
C ILE A 114 -2.69 -12.87 -5.63
N GLN A 115 -2.33 -11.59 -5.73
CA GLN A 115 -1.84 -11.01 -6.97
C GLN A 115 -0.48 -11.60 -7.40
N ASP A 116 0.40 -11.89 -6.44
CA ASP A 116 1.67 -12.56 -6.73
C ASP A 116 1.44 -14.02 -7.17
N LEU A 117 0.53 -14.74 -6.50
CA LEU A 117 0.11 -16.09 -6.89
C LEU A 117 -0.46 -16.13 -8.32
N ARG A 118 -1.28 -15.14 -8.70
CA ARG A 118 -1.78 -14.99 -10.08
C ARG A 118 -0.66 -14.82 -11.10
N LYS A 119 0.36 -14.01 -10.79
CA LYS A 119 1.51 -13.81 -11.68
C LYS A 119 2.31 -15.09 -11.83
N GLU A 120 2.53 -15.81 -10.74
CA GLU A 120 3.25 -17.10 -10.74
C GLU A 120 2.52 -18.15 -11.60
N ALA A 121 1.19 -18.17 -11.57
CA ALA A 121 0.38 -19.02 -12.42
C ALA A 121 0.25 -18.53 -13.88
N GLY A 122 0.89 -17.42 -14.25
CA GLY A 122 0.88 -16.87 -15.61
C GLY A 122 -0.42 -16.14 -16.03
N TYR A 123 -1.22 -15.67 -15.07
CA TYR A 123 -2.48 -15.01 -15.36
C TYR A 123 -2.28 -13.56 -15.82
N THR A 124 -3.09 -13.13 -16.77
CA THR A 124 -3.23 -11.73 -17.20
C THR A 124 -4.40 -11.05 -16.45
N PRO A 125 -4.52 -9.71 -16.51
CA PRO A 125 -5.67 -8.99 -15.94
C PRO A 125 -7.04 -9.40 -16.54
N LYS A 126 -7.05 -10.01 -17.73
CA LYS A 126 -8.27 -10.47 -18.40
C LYS A 126 -8.72 -11.86 -17.92
N ASP A 127 -7.79 -12.65 -17.38
CA ASP A 127 -8.09 -14.00 -16.92
C ASP A 127 -8.97 -13.96 -15.67
N ARG A 128 -9.97 -14.84 -15.63
CA ARG A 128 -10.81 -15.08 -14.46
C ARG A 128 -10.34 -16.33 -13.76
N ALA A 129 -10.32 -16.29 -12.44
CA ALA A 129 -9.93 -17.42 -11.60
C ALA A 129 -11.01 -17.68 -10.52
N ILE A 130 -10.99 -18.89 -9.98
CA ILE A 130 -11.58 -19.24 -8.70
C ILE A 130 -10.46 -19.25 -7.68
N LEU A 131 -10.62 -18.51 -6.58
CA LEU A 131 -9.68 -18.50 -5.47
C LEU A 131 -10.19 -19.43 -4.37
N HIS A 132 -9.38 -20.40 -3.98
CA HIS A 132 -9.61 -21.26 -2.84
C HIS A 132 -8.78 -20.76 -1.66
N ILE A 133 -9.39 -20.70 -0.48
CA ILE A 133 -8.74 -20.21 0.75
C ILE A 133 -9.03 -21.16 1.90
N GLU A 134 -7.98 -21.52 2.63
CA GLU A 134 -8.08 -22.16 3.94
C GLU A 134 -7.33 -21.29 4.96
N ALA A 135 -8.02 -20.90 6.03
CA ALA A 135 -7.49 -20.01 7.06
C ALA A 135 -8.18 -20.23 8.41
N ASP A 136 -7.67 -19.58 9.45
CA ASP A 136 -8.33 -19.54 10.76
C ASP A 136 -9.68 -18.79 10.74
N ASP A 137 -10.43 -18.86 11.84
CA ASP A 137 -11.75 -18.23 11.93
C ASP A 137 -11.71 -16.71 11.81
N TYR A 138 -10.59 -16.08 12.18
CA TYR A 138 -10.42 -14.65 12.06
C TYR A 138 -10.37 -14.26 10.57
N PHE A 139 -9.52 -14.91 9.77
CA PHE A 139 -9.42 -14.64 8.34
C PHE A 139 -10.67 -15.08 7.58
N LYS A 140 -11.29 -16.21 7.94
CA LYS A 140 -12.60 -16.60 7.37
C LYS A 140 -13.63 -15.49 7.54
N ARG A 141 -13.80 -14.94 8.74
CA ARG A 141 -14.71 -13.82 9.00
C ARG A 141 -14.32 -12.55 8.23
N LEU A 142 -13.03 -12.21 8.21
CA LEU A 142 -12.50 -11.06 7.49
C LEU A 142 -12.81 -11.15 5.98
N ILE A 143 -12.61 -12.33 5.37
CA ILE A 143 -12.91 -12.57 3.95
C ILE A 143 -14.41 -12.53 3.71
N SER A 144 -15.22 -13.21 4.53
CA SER A 144 -16.68 -13.21 4.41
C SER A 144 -17.27 -11.80 4.47
N ASN A 145 -16.78 -10.96 5.39
CA ASN A 145 -17.27 -9.58 5.54
C ASN A 145 -16.86 -8.65 4.38
N ASN A 146 -15.83 -9.01 3.60
CA ASN A 146 -15.28 -8.18 2.53
C ASN A 146 -15.37 -8.84 1.15
N MET A 147 -16.19 -9.89 1.01
CA MET A 147 -16.20 -10.81 -0.14
C MET A 147 -16.32 -10.10 -1.49
N GLU A 148 -17.29 -9.19 -1.64
CA GLU A 148 -17.57 -8.54 -2.91
C GLU A 148 -16.47 -7.54 -3.32
N ASN A 149 -15.93 -6.80 -2.35
CA ASN A 149 -14.80 -5.90 -2.59
C ASN A 149 -13.54 -6.69 -2.95
N LEU A 150 -13.26 -7.77 -2.22
CA LEU A 150 -12.12 -8.63 -2.49
C LEU A 150 -12.19 -9.21 -3.90
N LYS A 151 -13.32 -9.78 -4.32
CA LYS A 151 -13.50 -10.33 -5.68
C LYS A 151 -13.15 -9.30 -6.77
N LYS A 152 -13.61 -8.05 -6.57
CA LYS A 152 -13.33 -6.94 -7.49
C LYS A 152 -11.84 -6.59 -7.52
N ASP A 153 -11.21 -6.43 -6.36
CA ASP A 153 -9.81 -6.01 -6.24
C ASP A 153 -8.82 -7.06 -6.74
N ILE A 154 -9.15 -8.36 -6.58
CA ILE A 154 -8.30 -9.48 -7.03
C ILE A 154 -8.64 -10.00 -8.43
N GLY A 155 -9.74 -9.52 -9.03
CA GLY A 155 -10.20 -9.93 -10.36
C GLY A 155 -10.60 -11.41 -10.47
N VAL A 156 -11.12 -12.01 -9.40
CA VAL A 156 -11.63 -13.40 -9.40
C VAL A 156 -13.13 -13.42 -9.60
N LYS A 157 -13.67 -14.55 -10.07
CA LYS A 157 -15.12 -14.75 -10.19
C LYS A 157 -15.73 -15.18 -8.86
N THR A 158 -15.03 -16.09 -8.17
CA THR A 158 -15.51 -16.74 -6.94
C THR A 158 -14.36 -16.88 -5.95
N ILE A 159 -14.68 -16.79 -4.66
CA ILE A 159 -13.80 -17.15 -3.55
C ILE A 159 -14.48 -18.29 -2.80
N GLU A 160 -13.78 -19.41 -2.62
CA GLU A 160 -14.27 -20.61 -1.95
C GLU A 160 -13.45 -20.89 -0.69
N LEU A 161 -14.11 -20.93 0.47
CA LEU A 161 -13.47 -21.23 1.75
C LEU A 161 -13.30 -22.75 1.95
N ALA A 162 -12.64 -23.40 0.99
CA ALA A 162 -12.41 -24.83 0.98
C ALA A 162 -11.16 -25.18 0.17
N LYS A 163 -10.42 -26.18 0.64
CA LYS A 163 -9.33 -26.80 -0.11
C LYS A 163 -9.88 -27.92 -0.99
N THR A 164 -9.58 -27.86 -2.28
CA THR A 164 -9.97 -28.86 -3.30
C THR A 164 -8.73 -29.48 -3.94
N GLU A 165 -8.89 -30.24 -5.03
CA GLU A 165 -7.77 -30.84 -5.77
C GLU A 165 -7.51 -30.09 -7.09
N LYS A 166 -6.23 -30.04 -7.48
CA LYS A 166 -5.68 -29.45 -8.73
C LYS A 166 -5.84 -27.92 -8.85
N PHE A 167 -4.72 -27.23 -8.66
CA PHE A 167 -4.56 -25.78 -8.82
C PHE A 167 -3.46 -25.49 -9.85
N GLU A 168 -3.54 -24.36 -10.55
CA GLU A 168 -2.39 -23.94 -11.37
C GLU A 168 -1.27 -23.36 -10.51
N ALA A 169 -1.61 -22.77 -9.37
CA ALA A 169 -0.66 -22.41 -8.32
C ALA A 169 -1.32 -22.45 -6.96
N GLU A 170 -0.53 -22.81 -5.95
CA GLU A 170 -0.91 -22.77 -4.54
C GLU A 170 0.25 -22.27 -3.68
N ILE A 171 -0.08 -21.68 -2.53
CA ILE A 171 0.90 -21.21 -1.57
C ILE A 171 0.37 -21.37 -0.15
N GLU A 172 1.22 -21.86 0.75
CA GLU A 172 1.03 -21.74 2.19
C GLU A 172 1.84 -20.56 2.70
N THR A 173 1.20 -19.68 3.47
CA THR A 173 1.79 -18.43 3.95
C THR A 173 1.26 -18.08 5.34
N LYS A 174 1.78 -16.98 5.88
CA LYS A 174 1.39 -16.45 7.18
C LYS A 174 1.20 -14.95 7.10
N ILE A 175 0.07 -14.45 7.57
CA ILE A 175 -0.15 -13.02 7.82
C ILE A 175 -0.18 -12.86 9.34
N ASP A 176 0.82 -12.14 9.86
CA ASP A 176 1.12 -12.06 11.30
C ASP A 176 1.23 -13.46 11.93
N ASP A 177 0.23 -13.86 12.72
CA ASP A 177 0.17 -15.15 13.40
C ASP A 177 -0.77 -16.19 12.77
N SER A 178 -1.55 -15.77 11.78
CA SER A 178 -2.53 -16.61 11.11
C SER A 178 -1.91 -17.33 9.91
N LYS A 179 -1.99 -18.66 9.92
CA LYS A 179 -1.66 -19.47 8.74
C LYS A 179 -2.78 -19.39 7.72
N ILE A 180 -2.40 -19.23 6.46
CA ILE A 180 -3.32 -19.13 5.33
C ILE A 180 -2.75 -19.97 4.20
N TRP A 181 -3.59 -20.85 3.64
CA TRP A 181 -3.32 -21.52 2.39
C TRP A 181 -4.23 -20.93 1.31
N LEU A 182 -3.66 -20.71 0.13
CA LEU A 182 -4.33 -20.14 -1.04
C LEU A 182 -4.08 -21.05 -2.25
N GLY A 183 -5.11 -21.31 -3.04
CA GLY A 183 -4.99 -22.00 -4.33
C GLY A 183 -5.79 -21.25 -5.39
N ILE A 184 -5.27 -21.17 -6.62
CA ILE A 184 -6.00 -20.59 -7.75
C ILE A 184 -6.29 -21.63 -8.82
N LYS A 185 -7.49 -21.52 -9.39
CA LYS A 185 -7.97 -22.38 -10.45
C LYS A 185 -8.50 -21.56 -11.62
N LYS A 186 -8.11 -21.89 -12.85
CA LYS A 186 -8.57 -21.19 -14.05
C LYS A 186 -9.98 -21.62 -14.41
N ILE A 187 -10.73 -20.68 -14.96
CA ILE A 187 -12.06 -20.92 -15.55
C ILE A 187 -11.93 -20.92 -17.07
#